data_AF-A0A7V9NRP8-F1
#
_entry.id   AF-A0A7V9NRP8-F1
#
_cell.length_a   1.000
_cell.length_b   1.000
_cell.length_c   1.000
_cell.angle_alpha   90.00
_cell.angle_beta   90.00
_cell.angle_gamma   90.00
#
_symmetry.space_group_name_H-M   'P 1'
#
loop_
_entity.id
_entity.type
_entity.pdbx_description
1 polymer ?
#
loop_
_entity_poly.entity_id
_entity_poly.type
_entity_poly.pdbx_seq_one_letter_code
_entity_poly.pdbx_strand_id
1 'polypeptide(L)'
;MKLRDGVRESVGQFGPLAAIAVGLALLIALVPSTNSDRVRAGGSFDLGPGSSATADGQAGSGATVDGGSSAGVAADGSVPGVRASGGRGRNNASPGSGGAGSLYSGENCSRQKVIAELSCRPIWRGGQNGGDLDRGVQKDKIRLVIYATPGNPQVNAILAAAGGSSAEDTQAAIDAHTKFWNKYFETYGRKVEVIWKVGPGDGADPAQMQADATAVAEEMKAFAVVSISSAQAFHKELARRGVPSFTGILPLTRKLLEDMAPFTYSALPESDLLWEHFSEYWCTRLRGGMAEHAGDPRFTSQPRKLGIIHIEQDYANLGGDLNGWLQKTCGMQAAKTVSYTPDITRAAQIAANVIAQMKEAGVTTVTCVCDPIAPIFLTDEASRQQWFPEWIHNGFYGGDTASAGRLYDQVQWSH
;
A
#
# COMPACT_ATOMS: atom_id res chain seq x y z
N MET A 1 34.61 47.38 21.48
CA MET A 1 33.18 47.09 21.73
C MET A 1 32.48 46.61 20.45
N LYS A 2 33.04 45.60 19.76
CA LYS A 2 32.48 45.00 18.52
C LYS A 2 32.67 43.46 18.43
N LEU A 3 33.13 42.82 19.51
CA LEU A 3 33.42 41.38 19.55
C LEU A 3 32.41 40.57 20.40
N ARG A 4 31.48 41.24 21.12
CA ARG A 4 30.46 40.55 21.95
C ARG A 4 29.15 40.28 21.24
N ASP A 5 28.89 40.91 20.09
CA ASP A 5 27.61 40.79 19.39
C ASP A 5 27.59 39.63 18.38
N GLY A 6 28.70 39.31 17.72
CA GLY A 6 28.77 38.18 16.76
C GLY A 6 28.68 36.79 17.39
N VAL A 7 29.07 36.64 18.67
CA VAL A 7 28.95 35.36 19.39
C VAL A 7 27.49 35.08 19.77
N ARG A 8 26.69 36.13 19.99
CA ARG A 8 25.29 36.00 20.41
C ARG A 8 24.36 35.63 19.24
N GLU A 9 24.73 36.01 18.02
CA GLU A 9 24.00 35.71 16.78
C GLU A 9 24.27 34.29 16.27
N SER A 10 25.52 33.81 16.40
CA SER A 10 25.91 32.42 16.05
C SER A 10 25.25 31.37 16.96
N VAL A 11 25.13 31.66 18.27
CA VAL A 11 24.49 30.74 19.22
C VAL A 11 22.97 30.64 19.00
N GLY A 12 22.32 31.68 18.46
CA GLY A 12 20.90 31.67 18.14
C GLY A 12 20.55 30.83 16.90
N GLN A 13 21.41 30.83 15.88
CA GLN A 13 21.18 30.08 14.64
C GLN A 13 21.54 28.59 14.75
N PHE A 14 22.59 28.24 15.51
CA PHE A 14 23.04 26.85 15.63
C PHE A 14 22.57 26.15 16.93
N GLY A 15 21.93 26.88 17.84
CA GLY A 15 21.38 26.32 19.09
C GLY A 15 20.44 25.11 18.88
N PRO A 16 19.47 25.16 17.94
CA PRO A 16 18.62 24.01 17.65
C PRO A 16 19.38 22.81 17.07
N LEU A 17 20.38 23.04 16.21
CA LEU A 17 21.22 21.98 15.64
C LEU A 17 22.13 21.33 16.69
N ALA A 18 22.70 22.13 17.61
CA ALA A 18 23.47 21.63 18.73
C ALA A 18 22.58 20.81 19.69
N ALA A 19 21.35 21.25 19.94
CA ALA A 19 20.38 20.50 20.75
C ALA A 19 19.99 19.16 20.09
N ILE A 20 19.83 19.13 18.77
CA ILE A 20 19.57 17.88 18.02
C ILE A 20 20.80 16.95 18.07
N ALA A 21 22.01 17.48 17.86
CA ALA A 21 23.23 16.67 17.91
C ALA A 21 23.49 16.08 19.31
N VAL A 22 23.25 16.87 20.37
CA VAL A 22 23.33 16.40 21.76
C VAL A 22 22.20 15.41 22.06
N GLY A 23 20.99 15.63 21.55
CA GLY A 23 19.88 14.69 21.64
C GLY A 23 20.19 13.34 21.00
N LEU A 24 20.76 13.34 19.79
CA LEU A 24 21.21 12.13 19.09
C LEU A 24 22.36 11.43 19.82
N ALA A 25 23.35 12.18 20.31
CA ALA A 25 24.45 11.61 21.08
C ALA A 25 23.97 10.98 22.39
N LEU A 26 23.02 11.60 23.08
CA LEU A 26 22.38 11.03 24.28
C LEU A 26 21.53 9.81 23.96
N LEU A 27 20.84 9.79 22.81
CA LEU A 27 20.06 8.63 22.37
C LEU A 27 20.97 7.44 22.05
N ILE A 28 22.13 7.68 21.42
CA ILE A 28 23.15 6.65 21.15
C ILE A 28 23.80 6.16 22.46
N ALA A 29 24.00 7.04 23.44
CA ALA A 29 24.67 6.69 24.70
C ALA A 29 23.75 6.07 25.75
N LEU A 30 22.45 6.39 25.75
CA LEU A 30 21.50 6.00 26.80
C LEU A 30 20.52 4.92 26.36
N VAL A 31 20.36 4.66 25.06
CA VAL A 31 19.60 3.50 24.58
C VAL A 31 20.52 2.28 24.66
N PRO A 32 20.23 1.29 25.53
CA PRO A 32 21.02 0.08 25.57
C PRO A 32 20.97 -0.57 24.19
N SER A 33 22.15 -0.81 23.61
CA SER A 33 22.27 -1.62 22.40
C SER A 33 21.77 -3.02 22.73
N THR A 34 20.52 -3.31 22.41
CA THR A 34 20.11 -4.70 22.31
C THR A 34 20.93 -5.26 21.17
N ASN A 35 21.80 -6.23 21.48
CA ASN A 35 22.41 -7.03 20.43
C ASN A 35 21.26 -7.54 19.57
N SER A 36 21.25 -7.18 18.29
CA SER A 36 20.41 -7.86 17.33
C SER A 36 20.91 -9.29 17.33
N ASP A 37 20.28 -10.15 18.12
CA ASP A 37 20.43 -11.58 17.96
C ASP A 37 20.10 -11.83 16.50
N ARG A 38 21.14 -12.21 15.76
CA ARG A 38 21.04 -12.53 14.34
C ARG A 38 19.95 -13.58 14.23
N VAL A 39 18.80 -13.22 13.68
CA VAL A 39 17.81 -14.19 13.24
C VAL A 39 18.45 -14.89 12.05
N ARG A 40 19.24 -15.93 12.33
CA ARG A 40 19.62 -16.90 11.31
C ARG A 40 18.36 -17.68 10.99
N ALA A 41 17.85 -17.54 9.77
CA ALA A 41 16.84 -18.43 9.20
C ALA A 41 17.44 -19.84 8.95
N GLY A 42 17.91 -20.50 10.02
CA GLY A 42 18.64 -21.76 9.96
C GLY A 42 18.41 -22.68 11.17
N GLY A 43 17.35 -22.47 11.94
CA GLY A 43 16.92 -23.41 12.97
C GLY A 43 16.09 -24.53 12.34
N SER A 44 16.67 -25.72 12.20
CA SER A 44 15.96 -26.96 11.87
C SER A 44 14.83 -27.19 12.88
N PHE A 45 13.58 -27.11 12.42
CA PHE A 45 12.40 -27.48 13.21
C PHE A 45 12.26 -29.00 13.19
N ASP A 46 12.49 -29.60 14.36
CA ASP A 46 12.28 -31.02 14.62
C ASP A 46 10.76 -31.28 14.75
N LEU A 47 10.18 -32.00 13.79
CA LEU A 47 8.77 -32.39 13.81
C LEU A 47 8.64 -33.76 14.51
N GLY A 48 8.33 -33.73 15.80
CA GLY A 48 7.81 -34.90 16.53
C GLY A 48 6.37 -35.24 16.09
N PRO A 49 5.94 -36.52 16.16
CA PRO A 49 4.80 -37.01 15.37
C PRO A 49 3.44 -36.93 16.10
N GLY A 50 2.38 -36.76 15.30
CA GLY A 50 0.97 -36.98 15.68
C GLY A 50 0.12 -35.72 15.49
N SER A 51 -1.01 -35.69 14.78
CA SER A 51 -1.89 -36.77 14.35
C SER A 51 -2.61 -36.40 13.05
N SER A 52 -2.76 -37.42 12.22
CA SER A 52 -3.48 -37.48 10.95
C SER A 52 -4.99 -37.20 11.09
N ALA A 53 -5.53 -36.40 10.17
CA ALA A 53 -6.93 -36.45 9.77
C ALA A 53 -7.00 -36.57 8.24
N THR A 54 -7.73 -37.59 7.82
CA THR A 54 -7.87 -38.20 6.50
C THR A 54 -8.54 -37.28 5.48
N ALA A 55 -7.96 -37.22 4.27
CA ALA A 55 -8.59 -36.73 3.07
C ALA A 55 -9.14 -37.93 2.27
N ASP A 56 -10.46 -37.97 2.06
CA ASP A 56 -11.07 -38.78 1.02
C ASP A 56 -11.42 -37.87 -0.15
N GLY A 57 -10.88 -38.20 -1.31
CA GLY A 57 -11.08 -37.48 -2.56
C GLY A 57 -12.29 -37.97 -3.34
N GLN A 58 -12.68 -37.18 -4.33
CA GLN A 58 -13.31 -37.72 -5.52
C GLN A 58 -13.08 -36.82 -6.73
N ALA A 59 -12.53 -37.46 -7.77
CA ALA A 59 -12.34 -36.93 -9.11
C ALA A 59 -13.55 -37.27 -10.01
N GLY A 60 -13.77 -36.44 -11.04
CA GLY A 60 -14.66 -36.71 -12.19
C GLY A 60 -14.78 -35.44 -13.04
N SER A 61 -13.99 -35.27 -14.11
CA SER A 61 -14.16 -35.77 -15.49
C SER A 61 -15.03 -34.87 -16.40
N GLY A 62 -14.37 -34.18 -17.34
CA GLY A 62 -14.69 -34.11 -18.78
C GLY A 62 -15.97 -33.43 -19.29
N ALA A 63 -15.80 -32.43 -20.17
CA ALA A 63 -16.45 -32.29 -21.50
C ALA A 63 -16.22 -30.86 -22.06
N THR A 64 -15.33 -30.70 -23.05
CA THR A 64 -15.59 -30.47 -24.49
C THR A 64 -15.83 -29.01 -24.91
N VAL A 65 -15.01 -28.63 -25.89
CA VAL A 65 -15.00 -27.40 -26.69
C VAL A 65 -16.19 -27.40 -27.65
N ASP A 66 -16.79 -26.24 -27.89
CA ASP A 66 -17.30 -25.93 -29.24
C ASP A 66 -17.24 -24.43 -29.54
N GLY A 67 -16.80 -24.13 -30.76
CA GLY A 67 -16.58 -22.78 -31.28
C GLY A 67 -17.82 -22.21 -31.99
N GLY A 68 -17.82 -20.89 -32.19
CA GLY A 68 -18.83 -20.19 -32.98
C GLY A 68 -18.43 -18.76 -33.29
N SER A 69 -18.28 -18.46 -34.57
CA SER A 69 -17.52 -17.34 -35.14
C SER A 69 -18.17 -15.95 -35.11
N SER A 70 -17.28 -14.96 -35.14
CA SER A 70 -17.30 -13.63 -35.77
C SER A 70 -18.58 -13.08 -36.43
N ALA A 71 -18.87 -11.81 -36.12
CA ALA A 71 -19.23 -10.80 -37.11
C ALA A 71 -18.79 -9.40 -36.62
N GLY A 72 -17.99 -8.70 -37.43
CA GLY A 72 -17.59 -7.32 -37.18
C GLY A 72 -18.36 -6.33 -38.05
N VAL A 73 -18.50 -5.09 -37.57
CA VAL A 73 -18.60 -3.83 -38.32
C VAL A 73 -18.40 -2.70 -37.30
N ALA A 74 -17.27 -1.99 -37.35
CA ALA A 74 -17.04 -0.74 -38.08
C ALA A 74 -17.52 0.50 -37.30
N ALA A 75 -16.56 1.41 -37.08
CA ALA A 75 -16.73 2.72 -36.49
C ALA A 75 -17.43 3.68 -37.47
N ASP A 76 -18.32 4.53 -36.96
CA ASP A 76 -18.39 5.94 -37.35
C ASP A 76 -19.05 6.77 -36.23
N GLY A 77 -18.57 7.99 -36.05
CA GLY A 77 -18.89 8.87 -34.95
C GLY A 77 -20.22 9.60 -35.11
N SER A 78 -20.82 9.96 -33.97
CA SER A 78 -21.46 11.26 -33.73
C SER A 78 -22.03 11.27 -32.31
N VAL A 79 -21.64 12.29 -31.54
CA VAL A 79 -22.20 12.62 -30.23
C VAL A 79 -23.60 13.23 -30.42
N PRO A 80 -24.61 12.81 -29.64
CA PRO A 80 -25.68 13.73 -29.27
C PRO A 80 -25.80 13.87 -27.75
N GLY A 81 -25.81 15.12 -27.29
CA GLY A 81 -25.94 15.50 -25.89
C GLY A 81 -27.22 14.96 -25.24
N VAL A 82 -27.06 14.34 -24.08
CA VAL A 82 -28.17 13.85 -23.26
C VAL A 82 -28.68 14.98 -22.38
N ARG A 83 -29.85 15.50 -22.73
CA ARG A 83 -30.72 16.30 -21.84
C ARG A 83 -31.23 15.40 -20.73
N ALA A 84 -30.90 15.71 -19.48
CA ALA A 84 -31.53 15.10 -18.30
C ALA A 84 -32.94 15.67 -18.11
N SER A 85 -33.96 14.81 -18.21
CA SER A 85 -35.36 15.13 -17.92
C SER A 85 -35.73 14.83 -16.45
N GLY A 86 -36.02 15.90 -15.70
CA GLY A 86 -37.08 16.03 -14.70
C GLY A 86 -37.31 14.92 -13.66
N GLY A 87 -36.69 15.06 -12.49
CA GLY A 87 -37.09 14.42 -11.23
C GLY A 87 -37.49 15.48 -10.18
N ARG A 88 -38.65 15.28 -9.55
CA ARG A 88 -39.41 16.23 -8.72
C ARG A 88 -38.65 16.73 -7.48
N GLY A 89 -38.93 17.98 -7.11
CA GLY A 89 -38.20 18.79 -6.15
C GLY A 89 -38.00 18.19 -4.76
N ARG A 90 -36.76 18.26 -4.30
CA ARG A 90 -36.39 18.47 -2.90
C ARG A 90 -35.77 19.85 -2.82
N ASN A 91 -36.24 20.66 -1.88
CA ASN A 91 -35.71 21.99 -1.60
C ASN A 91 -34.25 21.86 -1.13
N ASN A 92 -33.30 21.85 -2.07
CA ASN A 92 -31.89 22.09 -1.76
C ASN A 92 -31.74 23.59 -1.51
N ALA A 93 -31.82 23.99 -0.25
CA ALA A 93 -31.10 25.17 0.19
C ALA A 93 -29.60 24.86 0.02
N SER A 94 -29.04 25.24 -1.12
CA SER A 94 -27.58 25.37 -1.25
C SER A 94 -27.10 26.30 -0.13
N PRO A 95 -26.07 25.93 0.67
CA PRO A 95 -25.37 26.92 1.45
C PRO A 95 -24.81 27.94 0.46
N GLY A 96 -25.27 29.19 0.55
CA GLY A 96 -25.00 30.22 -0.43
C GLY A 96 -23.51 30.32 -0.76
N SER A 97 -23.20 30.36 -2.05
CA SER A 97 -21.91 30.79 -2.57
C SER A 97 -21.71 32.27 -2.22
N GLY A 98 -21.16 32.54 -1.03
CA GLY A 98 -20.62 33.84 -0.68
C GLY A 98 -19.38 34.10 -1.52
N GLY A 99 -19.42 35.17 -2.31
CA GLY A 99 -18.35 35.58 -3.19
C GLY A 99 -17.02 35.85 -2.46
N ALA A 100 -15.95 35.91 -3.25
CA ALA A 100 -14.63 36.34 -2.80
C ALA A 100 -14.73 37.75 -2.17
N GLY A 101 -14.64 37.82 -0.85
CA GLY A 101 -14.71 39.09 -0.13
C GLY A 101 -14.65 38.92 1.38
N SER A 102 -13.58 39.44 2.00
CA SER A 102 -13.32 39.53 3.44
C SER A 102 -12.96 38.22 4.13
N LEU A 103 -11.73 38.13 4.65
CA LEU A 103 -11.38 37.18 5.72
C LEU A 103 -12.45 37.31 6.81
N TYR A 104 -13.23 36.26 7.05
CA TYR A 104 -14.27 36.31 8.06
C TYR A 104 -13.58 36.37 9.44
N SER A 105 -13.92 37.36 10.26
CA SER A 105 -13.46 37.39 11.65
C SER A 105 -13.95 36.13 12.39
N GLY A 106 -13.04 35.24 12.78
CA GLY A 106 -13.34 33.99 13.48
C GLY A 106 -13.38 32.74 12.57
N GLU A 107 -12.55 32.66 11.54
CA GLU A 107 -12.25 31.41 10.85
C GLU A 107 -11.38 30.47 11.71
N ASN A 108 -11.56 29.15 11.56
CA ASN A 108 -10.68 28.18 12.20
C ASN A 108 -9.49 27.91 11.29
N CYS A 109 -8.39 28.58 11.57
CA CYS A 109 -7.10 28.32 10.93
C CYS A 109 -6.26 27.28 11.69
N SER A 110 -6.80 26.55 12.68
CA SER A 110 -6.02 25.56 13.44
C SER A 110 -5.41 24.47 12.56
N ARG A 111 -6.00 24.21 11.39
CA ARG A 111 -5.47 23.27 10.38
C ARG A 111 -4.10 23.69 9.84
N GLN A 112 -3.85 25.00 9.71
CA GLN A 112 -2.56 25.53 9.26
C GLN A 112 -1.42 25.23 10.25
N LYS A 113 -1.74 24.94 11.53
CA LYS A 113 -0.74 24.50 12.50
C LYS A 113 -0.22 23.08 12.24
N VAL A 114 -0.88 22.32 11.36
CA VAL A 114 -0.55 20.93 11.07
C VAL A 114 -0.19 20.73 9.60
N ILE A 115 -0.93 21.34 8.68
CA ILE A 115 -0.66 21.27 7.24
C ILE A 115 -0.65 22.71 6.73
N ALA A 116 0.52 23.20 6.34
CA ALA A 116 0.67 24.51 5.73
C ALA A 116 -0.21 24.61 4.47
N GLU A 117 -0.64 25.83 4.13
CA GLU A 117 -1.38 26.13 2.88
C GLU A 117 -2.82 25.61 2.78
N LEU A 118 -3.36 24.94 3.80
CA LEU A 118 -4.80 24.68 3.84
C LEU A 118 -5.59 25.97 4.07
N SER A 119 -6.68 26.15 3.30
CA SER A 119 -7.61 27.26 3.47
C SER A 119 -8.24 27.24 4.86
N CYS A 120 -8.26 28.40 5.54
CA CYS A 120 -9.07 28.57 6.73
C CYS A 120 -10.54 28.32 6.36
N ARG A 121 -11.26 27.56 7.20
CA ARG A 121 -12.68 27.29 7.00
C ARG A 121 -13.50 28.06 8.03
N PRO A 122 -14.72 28.50 7.68
CA PRO A 122 -15.65 29.07 8.65
C PRO A 122 -15.84 28.10 9.82
N ILE A 123 -15.81 28.62 11.05
CA ILE A 123 -16.20 27.85 12.25
C ILE A 123 -17.70 27.61 12.20
N TRP A 124 -18.14 26.40 12.50
CA TRP A 124 -19.57 26.17 12.73
C TRP A 124 -19.96 26.76 14.08
N ARG A 125 -20.85 27.76 14.07
CA ARG A 125 -21.22 28.54 15.27
C ARG A 125 -22.44 27.98 16.02
N GLY A 126 -22.74 26.69 15.83
CA GLY A 126 -23.96 26.06 16.32
C GLY A 126 -25.15 26.20 15.36
N GLY A 127 -26.30 25.63 15.73
CA GLY A 127 -27.52 25.59 14.93
C GLY A 127 -27.86 24.20 14.38
N GLN A 128 -28.70 24.11 13.35
CA GLN A 128 -28.94 22.84 12.66
C GLN A 128 -27.78 22.57 11.69
N ASN A 129 -27.14 21.41 11.82
CA ASN A 129 -26.10 20.94 10.89
C ASN A 129 -26.68 20.05 9.78
N GLY A 130 -27.99 20.17 9.53
CA GLY A 130 -28.76 19.33 8.61
C GLY A 130 -29.24 17.99 9.20
N GLY A 131 -28.81 17.59 10.40
CA GLY A 131 -29.27 16.36 11.05
C GLY A 131 -28.73 15.09 10.39
N ASP A 132 -29.57 14.06 10.31
CA ASP A 132 -29.24 12.74 9.76
C ASP A 132 -29.38 12.79 8.23
N LEU A 133 -28.30 13.24 7.57
CA LEU A 133 -28.30 13.54 6.14
C LEU A 133 -27.96 12.34 5.24
N ASP A 134 -27.26 11.34 5.78
CA ASP A 134 -26.75 10.19 5.02
C ASP A 134 -26.46 8.99 5.94
N ARG A 135 -26.18 7.83 5.34
CA ARG A 135 -25.72 6.62 6.05
C ARG A 135 -24.50 6.98 6.92
N GLY A 136 -24.56 6.62 8.20
CA GLY A 136 -23.46 6.83 9.14
C GLY A 136 -23.24 8.27 9.59
N VAL A 137 -24.05 9.22 9.12
CA VAL A 137 -24.04 10.62 9.56
C VAL A 137 -25.25 10.86 10.45
N GLN A 138 -24.99 11.17 11.71
CA GLN A 138 -26.01 11.52 12.70
C GLN A 138 -25.89 12.99 13.08
N LYS A 139 -26.84 13.49 13.87
CA LYS A 139 -26.82 14.85 14.43
C LYS A 139 -25.49 15.22 15.08
N ASP A 140 -24.85 14.32 15.79
CA ASP A 140 -23.64 14.58 16.60
C ASP A 140 -22.42 13.74 16.20
N LYS A 141 -22.56 12.80 15.26
CA LYS A 141 -21.44 11.92 14.88
C LYS A 141 -21.41 11.51 13.41
N ILE A 142 -20.22 11.11 12.95
CA ILE A 142 -19.93 10.52 11.64
C ILE A 142 -19.18 9.22 11.87
N ARG A 143 -19.67 8.10 11.32
CA ARG A 143 -19.04 6.77 11.47
C ARG A 143 -18.02 6.49 10.37
N LEU A 144 -16.76 6.39 10.76
CA LEU A 144 -15.69 5.88 9.91
C LEU A 144 -15.36 4.45 10.35
N VAL A 145 -15.37 3.50 9.42
CA VAL A 145 -14.92 2.14 9.72
C VAL A 145 -13.53 1.94 9.15
N ILE A 146 -12.59 1.49 9.98
CA ILE A 146 -11.32 0.96 9.51
C ILE A 146 -11.46 -0.56 9.47
N TYR A 147 -11.38 -1.14 8.28
CA TYR A 147 -11.56 -2.58 8.07
C TYR A 147 -10.22 -3.27 7.79
N ALA A 148 -10.01 -4.44 8.39
CA ALA A 148 -8.85 -5.29 8.13
C ALA A 148 -9.25 -6.77 8.06
N THR A 149 -8.43 -7.58 7.40
CA THR A 149 -8.48 -9.04 7.49
C THR A 149 -7.52 -9.51 8.61
N PRO A 150 -7.72 -10.69 9.20
CA PRO A 150 -6.79 -11.22 10.17
C PRO A 150 -5.44 -11.47 9.50
N GLY A 151 -4.36 -11.00 10.13
CA GLY A 151 -2.99 -11.23 9.63
C GLY A 151 -2.52 -12.66 9.86
N ASN A 152 -1.51 -13.08 9.10
CA ASN A 152 -0.86 -14.38 9.31
C ASN A 152 0.03 -14.35 10.58
N PRO A 153 -0.16 -15.24 11.56
CA PRO A 153 0.60 -15.21 12.81
C PRO A 153 2.12 -15.31 12.64
N GLN A 154 2.59 -16.15 11.71
CA GLN A 154 4.02 -16.32 11.44
C GLN A 154 4.62 -15.06 10.82
N VAL A 155 3.92 -14.43 9.86
CA VAL A 155 4.33 -13.16 9.27
C VAL A 155 4.37 -12.06 10.33
N ASN A 156 3.34 -11.97 11.17
CA ASN A 156 3.27 -10.99 12.25
C ASN A 156 4.45 -11.15 13.23
N ALA A 157 4.85 -12.39 13.56
CA ALA A 157 5.99 -12.65 14.42
C ALA A 157 7.32 -12.17 13.80
N ILE A 158 7.52 -12.38 12.49
CA ILE A 158 8.68 -11.89 11.75
C ILE A 158 8.72 -10.35 11.78
N LEU A 159 7.59 -9.71 11.49
CA LEU A 159 7.49 -8.25 11.50
C LEU A 159 7.70 -7.68 12.91
N ALA A 160 7.15 -8.30 13.95
CA ALA A 160 7.35 -7.88 15.33
C ALA A 160 8.84 -7.92 15.73
N ALA A 161 9.58 -8.95 15.32
CA ALA A 161 11.02 -9.03 15.55
C ALA A 161 11.81 -7.89 14.86
N ALA A 162 11.27 -7.31 13.79
CA ALA A 162 11.84 -6.15 13.10
C ALA A 162 11.47 -4.79 13.71
N GLY A 163 10.71 -4.78 14.80
CA GLY A 163 10.10 -3.57 15.37
C GLY A 163 8.80 -3.15 14.68
N GLY A 164 8.11 -4.09 14.03
CA GLY A 164 6.74 -3.90 13.54
C GLY A 164 5.76 -3.61 14.68
N SER A 165 4.69 -2.87 14.36
CA SER A 165 3.70 -2.43 15.35
C SER A 165 2.86 -3.59 15.88
N SER A 166 2.58 -3.57 17.17
CA SER A 166 1.63 -4.47 17.83
C SER A 166 0.17 -4.09 17.56
N ALA A 167 -0.76 -4.95 17.99
CA ALA A 167 -2.19 -4.62 17.96
C ALA A 167 -2.50 -3.43 18.90
N GLU A 168 -1.81 -3.36 20.04
CA GLU A 168 -1.90 -2.27 21.00
C GLU A 168 -1.39 -0.95 20.41
N ASP A 169 -0.25 -0.98 19.70
CA ASP A 169 0.29 0.20 18.98
C ASP A 169 -0.70 0.68 17.92
N THR A 170 -1.32 -0.26 17.19
CA THR A 170 -2.33 0.06 16.18
C THR A 170 -3.54 0.75 16.81
N GLN A 171 -4.07 0.22 17.92
CA GLN A 171 -5.19 0.84 18.62
C GLN A 171 -4.82 2.22 19.20
N ALA A 172 -3.63 2.34 19.80
CA ALA A 172 -3.14 3.62 20.32
C ALA A 172 -3.00 4.66 19.20
N ALA A 173 -2.53 4.25 18.01
CA ALA A 173 -2.46 5.10 16.83
C ALA A 173 -3.85 5.52 16.37
N ILE A 174 -4.81 4.61 16.26
CA ILE A 174 -6.20 4.93 15.89
C ILE A 174 -6.81 5.94 16.87
N ASP A 175 -6.62 5.73 18.17
CA ASP A 175 -7.12 6.64 19.22
C ASP A 175 -6.48 8.03 19.12
N ALA A 176 -5.16 8.09 18.92
CA ALA A 176 -4.41 9.33 18.78
C ALA A 176 -4.86 10.11 17.54
N HIS A 177 -5.01 9.43 16.39
CA HIS A 177 -5.51 10.04 15.16
C HIS A 177 -6.96 10.49 15.32
N THR A 178 -7.83 9.68 15.92
CA THR A 178 -9.23 10.05 16.16
C THR A 178 -9.35 11.30 17.03
N LYS A 179 -8.54 11.40 18.10
CA LYS A 179 -8.46 12.61 18.94
C LYS A 179 -7.94 13.82 18.15
N PHE A 180 -6.92 13.61 17.32
CA PHE A 180 -6.36 14.64 16.46
C PHE A 180 -7.40 15.18 15.46
N TRP A 181 -8.07 14.31 14.71
CA TRP A 181 -9.10 14.71 13.73
C TRP A 181 -10.24 15.47 14.40
N ASN A 182 -10.77 14.94 15.50
CA ASN A 182 -11.86 15.57 16.26
C ASN A 182 -11.48 16.90 16.94
N LYS A 183 -10.19 17.21 17.04
CA LYS A 183 -9.66 18.46 17.61
C LYS A 183 -9.41 19.52 16.54
N TYR A 184 -8.85 19.12 15.39
CA TYR A 184 -8.35 20.07 14.39
C TYR A 184 -9.25 20.21 13.15
N PHE A 185 -10.21 19.31 12.94
CA PHE A 185 -11.12 19.36 11.81
C PHE A 185 -12.53 19.74 12.25
N GLU A 186 -13.08 20.77 11.61
CA GLU A 186 -14.49 21.16 11.69
C GLU A 186 -15.33 20.22 10.82
N THR A 187 -16.34 19.61 11.43
CA THR A 187 -17.29 18.61 10.89
C THR A 187 -18.74 19.04 11.16
N TYR A 188 -18.98 20.35 11.25
CA TYR A 188 -20.26 20.98 11.53
C TYR A 188 -20.88 20.48 12.84
N GLY A 189 -20.05 20.47 13.88
CA GLY A 189 -20.45 20.04 15.23
C GLY A 189 -20.51 18.54 15.48
N ARG A 190 -20.15 17.71 14.50
CA ARG A 190 -20.14 16.24 14.65
C ARG A 190 -18.81 15.73 15.18
N LYS A 191 -18.79 14.54 15.77
CA LYS A 191 -17.54 13.82 16.09
C LYS A 191 -17.36 12.63 15.16
N VAL A 192 -16.14 12.44 14.67
CA VAL A 192 -15.76 11.23 13.95
C VAL A 192 -15.64 10.09 14.96
N GLU A 193 -16.52 9.10 14.85
CA GLU A 193 -16.50 7.82 15.55
C GLU A 193 -15.76 6.83 14.65
N VAL A 194 -14.53 6.48 15.03
CA VAL A 194 -13.72 5.50 14.29
C VAL A 194 -13.93 4.12 14.88
N ILE A 195 -14.31 3.16 14.05
CA ILE A 195 -14.55 1.77 14.46
C ILE A 195 -13.52 0.87 13.77
N TRP A 196 -12.65 0.23 14.56
CA TRP A 196 -11.75 -0.81 14.07
C TRP A 196 -12.50 -2.13 13.94
N LYS A 197 -12.51 -2.72 12.74
CA LYS A 197 -13.20 -3.97 12.43
C LYS A 197 -12.27 -4.94 11.73
N VAL A 198 -12.05 -6.09 12.36
CA VAL A 198 -11.39 -7.23 11.73
C VAL A 198 -12.46 -8.21 11.23
N GLY A 199 -12.37 -8.57 9.95
CA GLY A 199 -13.18 -9.61 9.30
C GLY A 199 -12.79 -11.02 9.76
N PRO A 200 -13.63 -12.04 9.52
CA PRO A 200 -13.36 -13.42 9.93
C PRO A 200 -12.42 -14.17 8.99
N GLY A 201 -12.27 -13.73 7.73
CA GLY A 201 -11.47 -14.40 6.71
C GLY A 201 -10.29 -13.56 6.23
N ASP A 202 -9.29 -14.24 5.67
CA ASP A 202 -8.00 -13.69 5.25
C ASP A 202 -8.06 -12.71 4.06
N GLY A 203 -9.19 -12.64 3.38
CA GLY A 203 -9.38 -11.78 2.20
C GLY A 203 -9.44 -12.52 0.87
N ALA A 204 -9.24 -13.84 0.86
CA ALA A 204 -9.18 -14.62 -0.38
C ALA A 204 -10.58 -14.96 -0.94
N ASP A 205 -11.55 -15.26 -0.08
CA ASP A 205 -12.91 -15.64 -0.50
C ASP A 205 -13.76 -14.41 -0.90
N PRO A 206 -14.14 -14.26 -2.20
CA PRO A 206 -14.95 -13.14 -2.65
C PRO A 206 -16.34 -13.07 -2.02
N ALA A 207 -16.98 -14.21 -1.73
CA ALA A 207 -18.31 -14.24 -1.15
C ALA A 207 -18.27 -13.75 0.31
N GLN A 208 -17.26 -14.18 1.05
CA GLN A 208 -17.01 -13.70 2.41
C GLN A 208 -16.68 -12.20 2.40
N MET A 209 -15.84 -11.72 1.48
CA MET A 209 -15.54 -10.28 1.33
C MET A 209 -16.77 -9.43 0.98
N GLN A 210 -17.71 -9.94 0.18
CA GLN A 210 -18.98 -9.26 -0.09
C GLN A 210 -19.90 -9.22 1.14
N ALA A 211 -19.93 -10.30 1.93
CA ALA A 211 -20.69 -10.34 3.18
C ALA A 211 -20.15 -9.32 4.19
N ASP A 212 -18.83 -9.21 4.32
CA ASP A 212 -18.19 -8.24 5.22
C ASP A 212 -18.47 -6.79 4.79
N ALA A 213 -18.39 -6.48 3.50
CA ALA A 213 -18.77 -5.17 2.97
C ALA A 213 -20.23 -4.84 3.25
N THR A 214 -21.11 -5.84 3.16
CA THR A 214 -22.53 -5.71 3.51
C THR A 214 -22.73 -5.40 4.99
N ALA A 215 -22.05 -6.11 5.89
CA ALA A 215 -22.14 -5.86 7.32
C ALA A 215 -21.62 -4.46 7.70
N VAL A 216 -20.49 -4.04 7.12
CA VAL A 216 -19.92 -2.69 7.33
C VAL A 216 -20.88 -1.60 6.82
N ALA A 217 -21.49 -1.78 5.66
CA ALA A 217 -22.42 -0.81 5.09
C ALA A 217 -23.78 -0.78 5.82
N GLU A 218 -24.36 -1.94 6.12
CA GLU A 218 -25.76 -2.02 6.56
C GLU A 218 -25.95 -2.19 8.06
N GLU A 219 -25.05 -2.89 8.75
CA GLU A 219 -25.18 -3.11 10.19
C GLU A 219 -24.44 -2.03 10.96
N MET A 220 -23.18 -1.77 10.58
CA MET A 220 -22.37 -0.73 11.22
C MET A 220 -22.76 0.67 10.74
N LYS A 221 -23.47 0.77 9.60
CA LYS A 221 -23.84 2.04 8.96
C LYS A 221 -22.61 2.93 8.77
N ALA A 222 -21.56 2.41 8.14
CA ALA A 222 -20.37 3.21 7.83
C ALA A 222 -20.75 4.37 6.89
N PHE A 223 -20.28 5.59 7.20
CA PHE A 223 -20.32 6.71 6.27
C PHE A 223 -19.21 6.55 5.21
N ALA A 224 -18.01 6.15 5.66
CA ALA A 224 -16.89 5.82 4.79
C ALA A 224 -16.05 4.70 5.41
N VAL A 225 -15.28 4.03 4.57
CA VAL A 225 -14.40 2.92 4.95
C VAL A 225 -12.95 3.23 4.60
N VAL A 226 -12.03 2.96 5.52
CA VAL A 226 -10.60 2.86 5.23
C VAL A 226 -10.23 1.39 5.39
N SER A 227 -9.91 0.72 4.29
CA SER A 227 -9.57 -0.70 4.33
C SER A 227 -8.05 -0.89 4.33
N ILE A 228 -7.55 -1.78 5.18
CA ILE A 228 -6.17 -2.29 5.08
C ILE A 228 -6.09 -3.39 4.02
N SER A 229 -7.18 -4.12 3.79
CA SER A 229 -7.30 -5.10 2.71
C SER A 229 -7.55 -4.39 1.38
N SER A 230 -7.07 -4.97 0.30
CA SER A 230 -7.33 -4.51 -1.07
C SER A 230 -8.22 -5.48 -1.85
N ALA A 231 -8.92 -6.37 -1.14
CA ALA A 231 -9.80 -7.37 -1.75
C ALA A 231 -10.86 -6.69 -2.63
N GLN A 232 -10.81 -6.94 -3.94
CA GLN A 232 -11.66 -6.26 -4.91
C GLN A 232 -13.15 -6.49 -4.64
N ALA A 233 -13.52 -7.70 -4.21
CA ALA A 233 -14.92 -8.05 -3.93
C ALA A 233 -15.51 -7.18 -2.80
N PHE A 234 -14.71 -6.86 -1.77
CA PHE A 234 -15.11 -5.97 -0.69
C PHE A 234 -15.36 -4.55 -1.20
N HIS A 235 -14.41 -3.99 -1.95
CA HIS A 235 -14.51 -2.62 -2.48
C HIS A 235 -15.62 -2.47 -3.54
N LYS A 236 -15.78 -3.45 -4.44
CA LYS A 236 -16.86 -3.47 -5.43
C LYS A 236 -18.23 -3.46 -4.76
N GLU A 237 -18.40 -4.23 -3.67
CA GLU A 237 -19.66 -4.26 -2.94
C GLU A 237 -19.93 -2.96 -2.18
N LEU A 238 -18.92 -2.34 -1.58
CA LEU A 238 -19.05 -1.00 -0.98
C LEU A 238 -19.45 0.05 -2.03
N ALA A 239 -18.78 0.05 -3.19
CA ALA A 239 -19.09 0.96 -4.29
C ALA A 239 -20.52 0.75 -4.82
N ARG A 240 -20.95 -0.50 -5.00
CA ARG A 240 -22.34 -0.84 -5.39
C ARG A 240 -23.38 -0.32 -4.39
N ARG A 241 -23.01 -0.23 -3.11
CA ARG A 241 -23.84 0.30 -2.02
C ARG A 241 -23.70 1.81 -1.83
N GLY A 242 -22.86 2.48 -2.61
CA GLY A 242 -22.59 3.91 -2.49
C GLY A 242 -21.84 4.30 -1.21
N VAL A 243 -21.03 3.39 -0.65
CA VAL A 243 -20.16 3.70 0.50
C VAL A 243 -18.76 4.05 0.00
N PRO A 244 -18.29 5.29 0.21
CA PRO A 244 -16.93 5.67 -0.12
C PRO A 244 -15.90 4.81 0.62
N SER A 245 -14.87 4.34 -0.08
CA SER A 245 -13.80 3.52 0.50
C SER A 245 -12.42 3.94 0.03
N PHE A 246 -11.46 3.99 0.96
CA PHE A 246 -10.03 3.96 0.63
C PHE A 246 -9.54 2.51 0.64
N THR A 247 -8.85 2.09 -0.42
CA THR A 247 -8.30 0.74 -0.56
C THR A 247 -7.06 0.56 0.29
N GLY A 248 -6.74 -0.72 0.55
CA GLY A 248 -5.50 -1.11 1.20
C GLY A 248 -4.25 -0.78 0.40
N ILE A 249 -3.13 -1.26 0.93
CA ILE A 249 -1.79 -0.95 0.42
C ILE A 249 -1.42 -1.73 -0.86
N LEU A 250 -2.24 -2.70 -1.31
CA LEU A 250 -2.00 -3.36 -2.60
C LEU A 250 -2.56 -2.45 -3.70
N PRO A 251 -1.72 -1.95 -4.61
CA PRO A 251 -2.18 -1.08 -5.68
C PRO A 251 -3.22 -1.78 -6.57
N LEU A 252 -4.38 -1.15 -6.75
CA LEU A 252 -5.33 -1.57 -7.78
C LEU A 252 -4.97 -0.93 -9.12
N THR A 253 -5.46 -1.51 -10.22
CA THR A 253 -5.33 -0.89 -11.54
C THR A 253 -6.24 0.33 -11.65
N ARG A 254 -5.87 1.27 -12.53
CA ARG A 254 -6.69 2.43 -12.89
C ARG A 254 -8.08 2.01 -13.32
N LYS A 255 -8.17 0.97 -14.15
CA LYS A 255 -9.43 0.42 -14.64
C LYS A 255 -10.34 -0.02 -13.48
N LEU A 256 -9.80 -0.72 -12.48
CA LEU A 256 -10.60 -1.17 -11.34
C LEU A 256 -11.12 0.00 -10.50
N LEU A 257 -10.32 1.05 -10.33
CA LEU A 257 -10.75 2.27 -9.64
C LEU A 257 -11.83 3.02 -10.44
N GLU A 258 -11.68 3.12 -11.77
CA GLU A 258 -12.69 3.71 -12.66
C GLU A 258 -14.01 2.93 -12.64
N ASP A 259 -13.96 1.60 -12.66
CA ASP A 259 -15.13 0.73 -12.60
C ASP A 259 -15.90 0.86 -11.25
N MET A 260 -15.24 1.37 -10.20
CA MET A 260 -15.82 1.62 -8.86
C MET A 260 -16.03 3.12 -8.56
N ALA A 261 -15.79 3.99 -9.54
CA ALA A 261 -16.00 5.42 -9.38
C ALA A 261 -17.50 5.74 -9.14
N PRO A 262 -17.84 6.77 -8.35
CA PRO A 262 -16.95 7.71 -7.65
C PRO A 262 -16.63 7.28 -6.21
N PHE A 263 -16.81 6.01 -5.84
CA PHE A 263 -16.81 5.59 -4.43
C PHE A 263 -15.48 5.03 -3.95
N THR A 264 -14.62 4.52 -4.81
CA THR A 264 -13.35 3.92 -4.38
C THR A 264 -12.15 4.79 -4.73
N TYR A 265 -11.26 4.94 -3.74
CA TYR A 265 -10.04 5.73 -3.81
C TYR A 265 -8.87 4.87 -3.35
N SER A 266 -7.67 5.10 -3.90
CA SER A 266 -6.45 4.44 -3.42
C SER A 266 -5.60 5.41 -2.61
N ALA A 267 -5.00 4.92 -1.52
CA ALA A 267 -4.02 5.68 -0.75
C ALA A 267 -2.62 5.70 -1.39
N LEU A 268 -2.32 4.67 -2.19
CA LEU A 268 -1.09 4.56 -2.97
C LEU A 268 -1.38 4.75 -4.46
N PRO A 269 -0.37 5.09 -5.29
CA PRO A 269 -0.51 5.12 -6.74
C PRO A 269 -1.15 3.83 -7.29
N GLU A 270 -1.96 3.93 -8.33
CA GLU A 270 -2.43 2.76 -9.08
C GLU A 270 -1.25 1.95 -9.66
N SER A 271 -1.42 0.65 -9.82
CA SER A 271 -0.35 -0.23 -10.33
C SER A 271 0.14 0.19 -11.73
N ASP A 272 -0.76 0.68 -12.59
CA ASP A 272 -0.42 1.21 -13.91
C ASP A 272 0.61 2.34 -13.84
N LEU A 273 0.45 3.26 -12.88
CA LEU A 273 1.36 4.40 -12.70
C LEU A 273 2.73 3.94 -12.17
N LEU A 274 2.75 2.92 -11.31
CA LEU A 274 4.00 2.31 -10.86
C LEU A 274 4.77 1.68 -12.03
N TRP A 275 4.07 0.96 -12.93
CA TRP A 275 4.70 0.34 -14.11
C TRP A 275 5.16 1.36 -15.13
N GLU A 276 4.40 2.43 -15.33
CA GLU A 276 4.80 3.56 -16.17
C GLU A 276 6.10 4.20 -15.63
N HIS A 277 6.15 4.56 -14.35
CA HIS A 277 7.34 5.15 -13.72
C HIS A 277 8.55 4.21 -13.75
N PHE A 278 8.39 2.95 -13.38
CA PHE A 278 9.49 1.99 -13.39
C PHE A 278 10.01 1.78 -14.80
N SER A 279 9.12 1.60 -15.79
CA SER A 279 9.52 1.35 -17.18
C SER A 279 10.22 2.56 -17.78
N GLU A 280 9.72 3.78 -17.53
CA GLU A 280 10.39 5.01 -17.97
C GLU A 280 11.79 5.13 -17.36
N TYR A 281 11.91 4.97 -16.04
CA TYR A 281 13.21 5.04 -15.36
C TYR A 281 14.18 3.98 -15.89
N TRP A 282 13.72 2.73 -16.02
CA TRP A 282 14.52 1.65 -16.55
C TRP A 282 15.00 1.96 -17.97
N CYS A 283 14.07 2.28 -18.88
CA CYS A 283 14.35 2.48 -20.29
C CYS A 283 15.25 3.69 -20.55
N THR A 284 15.15 4.75 -19.74
CA THR A 284 15.91 6.00 -19.97
C THR A 284 17.22 6.08 -19.19
N ARG A 285 17.30 5.47 -18.00
CA ARG A 285 18.46 5.63 -17.10
C ARG A 285 19.29 4.36 -16.93
N LEU A 286 18.68 3.18 -16.99
CA LEU A 286 19.34 1.93 -16.62
C LEU A 286 19.68 1.05 -17.81
N ARG A 287 18.79 0.97 -18.79
CA ARG A 287 18.93 0.11 -19.97
C ARG A 287 20.18 0.48 -20.75
N GLY A 288 20.95 -0.55 -21.14
CA GLY A 288 22.20 -0.40 -21.88
C GLY A 288 23.39 0.01 -21.02
N GLY A 289 23.16 0.36 -19.74
CA GLY A 289 24.22 0.54 -18.75
C GLY A 289 24.75 -0.78 -18.19
N MET A 290 25.85 -0.68 -17.46
CA MET A 290 26.45 -1.81 -16.74
C MET A 290 25.78 -2.01 -15.39
N ALA A 291 25.79 -3.23 -14.85
CA ALA A 291 25.22 -3.55 -13.54
C ALA A 291 26.15 -3.09 -12.39
N GLU A 292 26.53 -1.82 -12.39
CA GLU A 292 27.56 -1.23 -11.53
C GLU A 292 27.25 -1.29 -10.02
N HIS A 293 25.98 -1.46 -9.64
CA HIS A 293 25.55 -1.64 -8.25
C HIS A 293 25.49 -3.12 -7.82
N ALA A 294 25.90 -4.06 -8.67
CA ALA A 294 25.89 -5.47 -8.32
C ALA A 294 26.94 -5.76 -7.24
N GLY A 295 26.58 -6.55 -6.23
CA GLY A 295 27.52 -6.96 -5.19
C GLY A 295 28.62 -7.90 -5.71
N ASP A 296 28.44 -8.56 -6.86
CA ASP A 296 29.47 -9.35 -7.52
C ASP A 296 30.31 -8.48 -8.47
N PRO A 297 31.62 -8.31 -8.25
CA PRO A 297 32.50 -7.54 -9.15
C PRO A 297 32.52 -8.05 -10.60
N ARG A 298 32.13 -9.30 -10.84
CA ARG A 298 32.01 -9.85 -12.19
C ARG A 298 30.78 -9.33 -12.92
N PHE A 299 29.75 -8.90 -12.21
CA PHE A 299 28.53 -8.31 -12.80
C PHE A 299 28.67 -6.81 -13.05
N THR A 300 29.50 -6.10 -12.29
CA THR A 300 29.67 -4.64 -12.46
C THR A 300 30.20 -4.21 -13.82
N SER A 301 30.85 -5.13 -14.54
CA SER A 301 31.32 -4.95 -15.92
C SER A 301 30.42 -5.57 -16.99
N GLN A 302 29.29 -6.16 -16.60
CA GLN A 302 28.31 -6.76 -17.50
C GLN A 302 27.14 -5.81 -17.74
N PRO A 303 26.55 -5.80 -18.96
CA PRO A 303 25.32 -5.06 -19.23
C PRO A 303 24.18 -5.52 -18.32
N ARG A 304 23.35 -4.58 -17.88
CA ARG A 304 22.15 -4.89 -17.08
C ARG A 304 21.21 -5.83 -17.83
N LYS A 305 20.93 -6.97 -17.22
CA LYS A 305 19.95 -7.97 -17.68
C LYS A 305 18.86 -8.10 -16.63
N LEU A 306 17.70 -7.50 -16.93
CA LEU A 306 16.56 -7.42 -16.00
C LEU A 306 15.92 -8.79 -15.76
N GLY A 307 15.71 -9.11 -14.49
CA GLY A 307 14.79 -10.14 -14.03
C GLY A 307 13.62 -9.52 -13.26
N ILE A 308 12.43 -10.09 -13.42
CA ILE A 308 11.23 -9.71 -12.67
C ILE A 308 10.82 -10.92 -11.81
N ILE A 309 10.85 -10.75 -10.50
CA ILE A 309 10.17 -11.67 -9.57
C ILE A 309 8.83 -11.06 -9.24
N HIS A 310 7.75 -11.83 -9.25
CA HIS A 310 6.45 -11.31 -8.85
C HIS A 310 5.61 -12.31 -8.07
N ILE A 311 4.78 -11.76 -7.20
CA ILE A 311 3.72 -12.51 -6.53
C ILE A 311 2.69 -12.98 -7.56
N GLU A 312 2.28 -14.23 -7.45
CA GLU A 312 1.11 -14.76 -8.14
C GLU A 312 -0.14 -14.26 -7.40
N GLN A 313 -1.04 -13.64 -8.15
CA GLN A 313 -2.27 -13.06 -7.64
C GLN A 313 -3.39 -13.49 -8.56
N ASP A 314 -4.45 -14.06 -7.99
CA ASP A 314 -5.59 -14.59 -8.74
C ASP A 314 -6.22 -13.56 -9.71
N TYR A 315 -6.02 -12.27 -9.43
CA TYR A 315 -6.63 -11.16 -10.16
C TYR A 315 -5.62 -10.23 -10.86
N ALA A 316 -4.33 -10.54 -10.88
CA ALA A 316 -3.32 -9.68 -11.50
C ALA A 316 -2.17 -10.48 -12.13
N ASN A 317 -1.86 -10.18 -13.39
CA ASN A 317 -0.68 -10.70 -14.08
C ASN A 317 0.49 -9.73 -13.91
N LEU A 318 0.94 -9.51 -12.67
CA LEU A 318 1.86 -8.42 -12.33
C LEU A 318 3.17 -8.45 -13.14
N GLY A 319 3.76 -9.64 -13.34
CA GLY A 319 4.95 -9.79 -14.16
C GLY A 319 4.69 -9.55 -15.65
N GLY A 320 3.54 -10.00 -16.16
CA GLY A 320 3.13 -9.75 -17.55
C GLY A 320 2.82 -8.27 -17.80
N ASP A 321 2.14 -7.61 -16.86
CA ASP A 321 1.78 -6.21 -16.92
C ASP A 321 3.02 -5.33 -16.98
N LEU A 322 4.00 -5.56 -16.08
CA LEU A 322 5.27 -4.82 -16.09
C LEU A 322 6.07 -5.07 -17.38
N ASN A 323 6.12 -6.31 -17.87
CA ASN A 323 6.73 -6.58 -19.19
C ASN A 323 5.99 -5.87 -20.33
N GLY A 324 4.66 -5.79 -20.28
CA GLY A 324 3.86 -5.06 -21.26
C GLY A 324 4.19 -3.57 -21.28
N TRP A 325 4.39 -2.97 -20.11
CA TRP A 325 4.85 -1.57 -20.01
C TRP A 325 6.28 -1.37 -20.52
N LEU A 326 7.23 -2.25 -20.17
CA LEU A 326 8.60 -2.20 -20.73
C LEU A 326 8.60 -2.33 -22.26
N GLN A 327 7.75 -3.22 -22.80
CA GLN A 327 7.60 -3.43 -24.24
C GLN A 327 7.02 -2.18 -24.91
N LYS A 328 6.01 -1.55 -24.30
CA LYS A 328 5.40 -0.33 -24.80
C LYS A 328 6.37 0.86 -24.77
N THR A 329 7.13 1.02 -23.68
CA THR A 329 8.01 2.17 -23.45
C THR A 329 9.28 2.10 -24.31
N CYS A 330 9.94 0.95 -24.38
CA CYS A 330 11.18 0.84 -25.14
C CYS A 330 11.39 -0.48 -25.90
N GLY A 331 10.34 -1.28 -26.09
CA GLY A 331 10.39 -2.46 -26.96
C GLY A 331 11.14 -3.64 -26.36
N MET A 332 11.34 -3.69 -25.04
CA MET A 332 12.06 -4.78 -24.37
C MET A 332 11.14 -5.56 -23.43
N GLN A 333 11.58 -6.77 -23.08
CA GLN A 333 11.05 -7.56 -21.99
C GLN A 333 12.17 -7.93 -21.03
N ALA A 334 11.83 -8.27 -19.79
CA ALA A 334 12.78 -8.86 -18.86
C ALA A 334 13.33 -10.17 -19.43
N ALA A 335 14.60 -10.45 -19.16
CA ALA A 335 15.23 -11.68 -19.62
C ALA A 335 14.67 -12.92 -18.90
N LYS A 336 14.13 -12.73 -17.71
CA LYS A 336 13.45 -13.76 -16.95
C LYS A 336 12.35 -13.14 -16.09
N THR A 337 11.17 -13.76 -16.12
CA THR A 337 10.07 -13.44 -15.22
C THR A 337 9.70 -14.71 -14.47
N VAL A 338 9.62 -14.63 -13.14
CA VAL A 338 9.27 -15.76 -12.28
C VAL A 338 8.16 -15.32 -11.34
N SER A 339 7.07 -16.07 -11.34
CA SER A 339 5.99 -15.94 -10.37
C SER A 339 6.26 -16.80 -9.14
N TYR A 340 5.69 -16.42 -7.99
CA TYR A 340 5.60 -17.30 -6.82
C TYR A 340 4.27 -17.12 -6.10
N THR A 341 3.71 -18.21 -5.57
CA THR A 341 2.57 -18.16 -4.66
C THR A 341 3.06 -17.88 -3.24
N PRO A 342 2.54 -16.86 -2.53
CA PRO A 342 2.93 -16.59 -1.15
C PRO A 342 2.60 -17.75 -0.22
N ASP A 343 3.63 -18.31 0.41
CA ASP A 343 3.47 -19.37 1.39
C ASP A 343 4.67 -19.32 2.35
N ILE A 344 4.42 -18.82 3.55
CA ILE A 344 5.46 -18.65 4.56
C ILE A 344 6.07 -19.99 4.99
N THR A 345 5.33 -21.10 4.90
CA THR A 345 5.81 -22.42 5.30
C THR A 345 6.80 -23.02 4.30
N ARG A 346 6.73 -22.57 3.03
CA ARG A 346 7.60 -23.00 1.94
C ARG A 346 8.53 -21.89 1.43
N ALA A 347 8.58 -20.75 2.12
CA ALA A 347 9.27 -19.55 1.63
C ALA A 347 10.74 -19.79 1.24
N ALA A 348 11.47 -20.58 2.04
CA ALA A 348 12.87 -20.94 1.73
C ALA A 348 12.99 -21.81 0.45
N GLN A 349 12.06 -22.73 0.22
CA GLN A 349 12.07 -23.60 -0.96
C GLN A 349 11.68 -22.81 -2.22
N ILE A 350 10.70 -21.92 -2.09
CA ILE A 350 10.30 -20.97 -3.14
C ILE A 350 11.50 -20.10 -3.50
N ALA A 351 12.16 -19.50 -2.52
CA ALA A 351 13.34 -18.66 -2.76
C ALA A 351 14.45 -19.43 -3.47
N ALA A 352 14.78 -20.65 -3.04
CA ALA A 352 15.80 -21.49 -3.69
C ALA A 352 15.51 -21.71 -5.18
N ASN A 353 14.25 -22.00 -5.52
CA ASN A 353 13.85 -22.18 -6.90
C ASN A 353 13.90 -20.88 -7.71
N VAL A 354 13.32 -19.79 -7.18
CA VAL A 354 13.28 -18.48 -7.86
C VAL A 354 14.69 -17.96 -8.14
N ILE A 355 15.56 -17.98 -7.13
CA ILE A 355 16.95 -17.52 -7.24
C ILE A 355 17.75 -18.37 -8.22
N ALA A 356 17.60 -19.70 -8.18
CA ALA A 356 18.28 -20.58 -9.13
C ALA A 356 17.89 -20.26 -10.57
N GLN A 357 16.60 -20.04 -10.85
CA GLN A 357 16.10 -19.67 -12.17
C GLN A 357 16.62 -18.31 -12.64
N MET A 358 16.71 -17.32 -11.75
CA MET A 358 17.25 -15.99 -12.10
C MET A 358 18.74 -16.07 -12.40
N LYS A 359 19.50 -16.82 -11.57
CA LYS A 359 20.92 -17.04 -11.75
C LYS A 359 21.22 -17.79 -13.06
N GLU A 360 20.48 -18.86 -13.35
CA GLU A 360 20.62 -19.65 -14.59
C GLU A 360 20.32 -18.79 -15.83
N ALA A 361 19.33 -17.91 -15.75
CA ALA A 361 19.04 -16.96 -16.82
C ALA A 361 20.11 -15.85 -16.97
N GLY A 362 21.12 -15.81 -16.10
CA GLY A 362 22.19 -14.80 -16.12
C GLY A 362 21.69 -13.40 -15.80
N VAL A 363 20.62 -13.28 -15.01
CA VAL A 363 20.11 -11.98 -14.56
C VAL A 363 21.15 -11.28 -13.70
N THR A 364 21.36 -9.99 -13.96
CA THR A 364 22.31 -9.13 -13.22
C THR A 364 21.60 -8.07 -12.39
N THR A 365 20.33 -7.79 -12.69
CA THR A 365 19.54 -6.74 -12.04
C THR A 365 18.11 -7.25 -11.84
N VAL A 366 17.60 -7.19 -10.61
CA VAL A 366 16.32 -7.77 -10.21
C VAL A 366 15.39 -6.69 -9.71
N THR A 367 14.17 -6.66 -10.25
CA THR A 367 13.06 -5.98 -9.59
C THR A 367 12.10 -7.01 -9.01
N CYS A 368 11.63 -6.77 -7.78
CA CYS A 368 10.69 -7.64 -7.09
C CYS A 368 9.33 -6.93 -7.00
N VAL A 369 8.36 -7.39 -7.77
CA VAL A 369 6.94 -7.02 -7.63
C VAL A 369 6.32 -7.95 -6.59
N CYS A 370 6.77 -7.80 -5.36
CA CYS A 370 6.64 -8.81 -4.31
C CYS A 370 5.98 -8.22 -3.07
N ASP A 371 5.54 -9.10 -2.18
CA ASP A 371 5.23 -8.71 -0.81
C ASP A 371 6.49 -8.36 0.00
N PRO A 372 6.36 -7.60 1.10
CA PRO A 372 7.51 -7.23 1.92
C PRO A 372 8.24 -8.39 2.61
N ILE A 373 7.70 -9.62 2.55
CA ILE A 373 8.27 -10.80 3.23
C ILE A 373 9.13 -11.62 2.28
N ALA A 374 8.70 -11.84 1.04
CA ALA A 374 9.45 -12.64 0.08
C ALA A 374 10.92 -12.19 -0.11
N PRO A 375 11.27 -10.89 -0.19
CA PRO A 375 12.66 -10.44 -0.33
C PRO A 375 13.58 -10.87 0.82
N ILE A 376 13.06 -11.12 2.03
CA ILE A 376 13.84 -11.66 3.16
C ILE A 376 14.49 -12.98 2.74
N PHE A 377 13.67 -13.93 2.26
CA PHE A 377 14.13 -15.26 1.86
C PHE A 377 14.89 -15.24 0.54
N LEU A 378 14.47 -14.39 -0.41
CA LEU A 378 15.13 -14.27 -1.71
C LEU A 378 16.56 -13.75 -1.57
N THR A 379 16.79 -12.75 -0.72
CA THR A 379 18.12 -12.16 -0.54
C THR A 379 19.04 -13.08 0.26
N ASP A 380 18.53 -13.71 1.32
CA ASP A 380 19.27 -14.75 2.06
C ASP A 380 19.73 -15.90 1.12
N GLU A 381 18.84 -16.37 0.26
CA GLU A 381 19.15 -17.47 -0.65
C GLU A 381 20.05 -17.03 -1.81
N ALA A 382 19.95 -15.79 -2.30
CA ALA A 382 20.90 -15.21 -3.25
C ALA A 382 22.33 -15.27 -2.70
N SER A 383 22.52 -14.86 -1.44
CA SER A 383 23.81 -14.98 -0.75
C SER A 383 24.25 -16.43 -0.59
N ARG A 384 23.33 -17.33 -0.23
CA ARG A 384 23.62 -18.77 -0.09
C ARG A 384 24.09 -19.41 -1.39
N GLN A 385 23.52 -18.97 -2.51
CA GLN A 385 23.92 -19.39 -3.86
C GLN A 385 25.08 -18.57 -4.44
N GLN A 386 25.68 -17.66 -3.68
CA GLN A 386 26.78 -16.79 -4.11
C GLN A 386 26.41 -16.02 -5.40
N TRP A 387 25.20 -15.48 -5.43
CA TRP A 387 24.67 -14.66 -6.51
C TRP A 387 24.32 -13.28 -5.94
N PHE A 388 24.97 -12.24 -6.44
CA PHE A 388 24.86 -10.88 -5.90
C PHE A 388 24.50 -9.90 -7.04
N PRO A 389 23.25 -9.92 -7.53
CA PRO A 389 22.77 -8.98 -8.54
C PRO A 389 22.56 -7.58 -7.95
N GLU A 390 22.23 -6.61 -8.80
CA GLU A 390 21.59 -5.35 -8.39
C GLU A 390 20.13 -5.62 -7.98
N TRP A 391 19.66 -4.99 -6.90
CA TRP A 391 18.25 -5.00 -6.50
C TRP A 391 17.63 -3.61 -6.73
N ILE A 392 16.50 -3.54 -7.42
CA ILE A 392 15.79 -2.29 -7.65
C ILE A 392 14.33 -2.34 -7.15
N HIS A 393 14.00 -1.41 -6.26
CA HIS A 393 12.63 -1.20 -5.81
C HIS A 393 11.77 -0.54 -6.90
N ASN A 394 10.49 -0.88 -6.90
CA ASN A 394 9.48 -0.37 -7.83
C ASN A 394 8.29 0.30 -7.10
N GLY A 395 8.39 0.49 -5.78
CA GLY A 395 7.34 1.09 -4.95
C GLY A 395 6.10 0.19 -4.74
N PHE A 396 6.12 -1.05 -5.23
CA PHE A 396 5.02 -1.98 -5.07
C PHE A 396 4.90 -2.46 -3.61
N TYR A 397 3.68 -2.38 -3.08
CA TYR A 397 3.23 -3.02 -1.84
C TYR A 397 4.11 -2.75 -0.60
N GLY A 398 4.80 -1.60 -0.57
CA GLY A 398 5.60 -1.13 0.57
C GLY A 398 6.89 -1.92 0.82
N GLY A 399 7.40 -2.64 -0.18
CA GLY A 399 8.66 -3.37 -0.06
C GLY A 399 9.90 -2.48 0.19
N ASP A 400 9.78 -1.18 -0.05
CA ASP A 400 10.75 -0.10 0.13
C ASP A 400 10.66 0.59 1.52
N THR A 401 9.86 0.03 2.44
CA THR A 401 9.78 0.54 3.82
C THR A 401 11.00 0.18 4.65
N ALA A 402 11.40 1.07 5.56
CA ALA A 402 12.53 0.84 6.45
C ALA A 402 12.37 -0.40 7.37
N SER A 403 11.13 -0.73 7.75
CA SER A 403 10.83 -1.93 8.53
C SER A 403 11.11 -3.21 7.76
N ALA A 404 10.76 -3.26 6.47
CA ALA A 404 11.03 -4.42 5.62
C ALA A 404 12.52 -4.52 5.27
N GLY A 405 13.14 -3.41 4.88
CA GLY A 405 14.56 -3.38 4.48
C GLY A 405 15.55 -3.85 5.55
N ARG A 406 15.22 -3.69 6.84
CA ARG A 406 16.04 -4.20 7.96
C ARG A 406 16.09 -5.74 8.05
N LEU A 407 15.11 -6.42 7.47
CA LEU A 407 14.99 -7.88 7.50
C LEU A 407 15.68 -8.55 6.32
N TYR A 408 15.98 -7.81 5.25
CA TYR A 408 16.65 -8.39 4.09
C TYR A 408 18.14 -8.65 4.37
N ASP A 409 18.78 -9.52 3.58
CA ASP A 409 20.21 -9.75 3.70
C ASP A 409 20.99 -8.46 3.39
N GLN A 410 21.66 -7.92 4.40
CA GLN A 410 22.37 -6.64 4.30
C GLN A 410 23.59 -6.69 3.36
N VAL A 411 24.10 -7.89 3.03
CA VAL A 411 25.14 -8.06 2.01
C VAL A 411 24.56 -7.89 0.61
N GLN A 412 23.31 -8.29 0.39
CA GLN A 412 22.63 -8.10 -0.89
C GLN A 412 22.21 -6.63 -1.10
N TRP A 413 21.86 -5.94 -0.01
CA TRP A 413 21.37 -4.55 -0.03
C TRP A 413 22.43 -3.50 0.32
N SER A 414 23.71 -3.84 0.20
CA SER A 414 24.80 -2.89 0.50
C SER A 414 25.08 -1.86 -0.59
N HIS A 415 24.45 -1.98 -1.78
CA HIS A 415 24.78 -1.22 -2.99
C HIS A 415 23.58 -0.66 -3.74
#